data_AF-A0AAV7LB43-F1
#
_entry.id   AF-A0AAV7LB43-F1
#
_cell.length_a   1.000
_cell.length_b   1.000
_cell.length_c   1.000
_cell.angle_alpha   90.00
_cell.angle_beta   90.00
_cell.angle_gamma   90.00
#
_symmetry.space_group_name_H-M   'P 1'
#
loop_
_entity.id
_entity.type
_entity.pdbx_description
1 polymer ?
#
loop_
_entity_poly.entity_id
_entity_poly.type
_entity_poly.pdbx_seq_one_letter_code
_entity_poly.pdbx_strand_id
1 'polypeptide(L)'
;MASIQPPPFFLAKPGEPPIQWELWVDMFEAYVEVLEDQECSPERYLALLKHRLGAVGLREFKNLPQMDNAGEVDVYQLAKKQLQERYGRKINVVLERYKFYSSM
;
A
#
# COMPACT_ATOMS: atom_id res chain seq x y z
N MET A 1 -26.38 7.61 -6.44
CA MET A 1 -25.20 7.15 -5.69
C MET A 1 -23.98 7.50 -6.51
N ALA A 2 -23.10 8.36 -5.99
CA ALA A 2 -21.85 8.69 -6.70
C ALA A 2 -20.99 7.42 -6.74
N SER A 3 -20.69 6.93 -7.95
CA SER A 3 -19.80 5.78 -8.12
C SER A 3 -18.37 6.23 -7.86
N ILE A 4 -17.87 5.97 -6.65
CA ILE A 4 -16.47 6.24 -6.28
C ILE A 4 -15.59 5.38 -7.19
N GLN A 5 -14.69 6.02 -7.93
CA GLN A 5 -13.78 5.30 -8.81
C GLN A 5 -12.71 4.62 -7.97
N PRO A 6 -12.53 3.30 -8.10
CA PRO A 6 -11.47 2.62 -7.38
C PRO A 6 -10.09 3.01 -7.92
N PRO A 7 -9.04 2.92 -7.08
CA PRO A 7 -7.69 3.07 -7.56
C PRO A 7 -7.39 1.99 -8.62
N PRO A 8 -6.50 2.29 -9.59
CA PRO A 8 -6.05 1.27 -10.54
C PRO A 8 -5.36 0.12 -9.79
N PHE A 9 -5.30 -1.07 -10.40
CA PHE A 9 -4.57 -2.17 -9.80
C PHE A 9 -3.08 -1.85 -9.70
N PHE A 10 -2.48 -2.07 -8.52
CA PHE A 10 -1.07 -1.74 -8.29
C PHE A 10 -0.13 -2.58 -9.16
N LEU A 11 -0.29 -3.90 -9.12
CA LEU A 11 0.56 -4.87 -9.84
C LEU A 11 -0.32 -5.91 -10.56
N ALA A 12 -1.03 -5.45 -11.59
CA ALA A 12 -1.83 -6.33 -12.44
C ALA A 12 -0.96 -7.22 -13.35
N LYS A 13 0.21 -6.73 -13.77
CA LYS A 13 1.15 -7.42 -14.66
C LYS A 13 2.56 -7.40 -14.07
N PRO A 14 3.43 -8.36 -14.44
CA PRO A 14 4.83 -8.31 -14.03
C PRO A 14 5.51 -7.06 -14.61
N GLY A 15 6.30 -6.36 -13.80
CA GLY A 15 6.98 -5.14 -14.20
C GLY A 15 6.80 -4.00 -13.19
N GLU A 16 7.08 -2.78 -13.65
CA GLU A 16 6.94 -1.58 -12.82
C GLU A 16 5.45 -1.22 -12.66
N PRO A 17 4.99 -0.94 -11.42
CA PRO A 17 3.62 -0.52 -11.19
C PRO A 17 3.34 0.80 -11.93
N PRO A 18 2.10 1.02 -12.42
CA PRO A 18 1.75 2.21 -13.18
C PRO A 18 1.77 3.49 -12.33
N ILE A 19 1.69 3.35 -11.00
CA ILE A 19 1.71 4.41 -10.02
C ILE A 19 2.72 4.02 -8.93
N GLN A 20 3.43 5.00 -8.39
CA GLN A 20 4.33 4.78 -7.26
C GLN A 20 3.56 4.33 -6.03
N TRP A 21 4.18 3.48 -5.22
CA TRP A 21 3.54 2.86 -4.07
C TRP A 21 2.94 3.88 -3.09
N GLU A 22 3.66 4.98 -2.77
CA GLU A 22 3.17 6.02 -1.86
C GLU A 22 1.86 6.64 -2.34
N LEU A 23 1.85 7.10 -3.59
CA LEU A 23 0.67 7.72 -4.19
C LEU A 23 -0.49 6.72 -4.33
N TRP A 24 -0.17 5.47 -4.65
CA TRP A 24 -1.19 4.43 -4.78
C TRP A 24 -1.84 4.08 -3.44
N VAL A 25 -1.06 4.01 -2.36
CA VAL A 25 -1.56 3.77 -0.99
C VAL A 25 -2.49 4.90 -0.56
N ASP A 26 -2.11 6.16 -0.78
CA ASP A 26 -2.95 7.31 -0.43
C ASP A 26 -4.30 7.26 -1.17
N MET A 27 -4.28 6.91 -2.46
CA MET A 27 -5.50 6.72 -3.25
C MET A 27 -6.35 5.54 -2.75
N PHE A 28 -5.70 4.47 -2.28
CA PHE A 28 -6.38 3.30 -1.75
C PHE A 28 -7.05 3.60 -0.42
N GLU A 29 -6.37 4.25 0.52
CA GLU A 29 -6.93 4.60 1.83
C GLU A 29 -8.10 5.57 1.69
N ALA A 30 -7.95 6.63 0.88
CA ALA A 30 -9.05 7.54 0.56
C ALA A 30 -10.24 6.81 -0.10
N TYR A 31 -9.97 5.83 -0.99
CA TYR A 31 -11.04 5.03 -1.58
C TYR A 31 -11.79 4.20 -0.53
N VAL A 32 -11.08 3.56 0.41
CA VAL A 32 -11.73 2.73 1.45
C VAL A 32 -12.49 3.61 2.44
N GLU A 33 -11.93 4.76 2.84
CA GLU A 33 -12.59 5.75 3.70
C GLU A 33 -13.90 6.26 3.10
N VAL A 34 -13.96 6.50 1.79
CA VAL A 34 -15.18 7.00 1.13
C VAL A 34 -16.14 5.85 0.80
N LEU A 35 -15.65 4.63 0.57
CA LEU A 35 -16.48 3.46 0.30
C LEU A 35 -17.26 3.00 1.54
N GLU A 36 -16.75 3.28 2.74
CA GLU A 36 -17.34 2.85 3.99
C GLU A 36 -17.86 4.06 4.80
N ASP A 37 -19.18 4.15 4.93
CA ASP A 37 -19.85 5.14 5.80
C ASP A 37 -19.56 4.91 7.30
N GLN A 38 -18.85 3.84 7.67
CA GLN A 38 -18.53 3.40 9.04
C GLN A 38 -17.11 2.83 9.12
N GLU A 39 -16.55 2.68 10.33
CA GLU A 39 -15.22 2.09 10.55
C GLU A 39 -15.06 0.74 9.85
N CYS A 40 -14.17 0.67 8.87
CA CYS A 40 -13.88 -0.54 8.13
C CYS A 40 -13.17 -1.55 9.02
N SER A 41 -13.65 -2.80 9.04
CA SER A 41 -12.98 -3.86 9.79
C SER A 41 -11.59 -4.14 9.20
N PRO A 42 -10.57 -4.46 10.03
CA PRO A 42 -9.23 -4.77 9.54
C PRO A 42 -9.19 -5.89 8.50
N GLU A 43 -10.07 -6.89 8.61
CA GLU A 43 -10.19 -8.00 7.67
C GLU A 43 -10.68 -7.53 6.30
N ARG A 44 -11.59 -6.56 6.28
CA ARG A 44 -12.13 -5.99 5.05
C ARG A 44 -11.12 -5.07 4.38
N TYR A 45 -10.41 -4.24 5.14
CA TYR A 45 -9.25 -3.46 4.67
C TYR A 45 -8.22 -4.37 4.00
N LEU A 46 -7.88 -5.48 4.65
CA LEU A 46 -6.94 -6.47 4.13
C LEU A 46 -7.45 -7.16 2.85
N ALA A 47 -8.73 -7.51 2.78
CA ALA A 47 -9.33 -8.11 1.59
C ALA A 47 -9.35 -7.14 0.41
N LEU A 48 -9.67 -5.87 0.65
CA LEU A 48 -9.63 -4.80 -0.35
C LEU A 48 -8.21 -4.56 -0.85
N LEU A 49 -7.23 -4.55 0.05
CA LEU A 49 -5.81 -4.44 -0.30
C LEU A 49 -5.40 -5.60 -1.23
N LYS A 50 -5.65 -6.85 -0.82
CA LYS A 50 -5.36 -8.06 -1.61
C LYS A 50 -5.99 -8.01 -3.01
N HIS A 51 -7.23 -7.54 -3.09
CA HIS A 51 -7.94 -7.40 -4.36
C HIS A 51 -7.30 -6.32 -5.25
N ARG A 52 -7.00 -5.14 -4.68
CA ARG A 52 -6.48 -3.98 -5.43
C ARG A 52 -4.99 -4.08 -5.77
N LEU A 53 -4.25 -4.99 -5.13
CA LEU A 53 -2.88 -5.33 -5.53
C LEU A 53 -2.78 -5.95 -6.94
N GLY A 54 -3.85 -6.58 -7.44
CA GLY A 54 -3.84 -7.28 -8.73
C GLY A 54 -3.17 -8.66 -8.65
N ALA A 55 -3.22 -9.43 -9.74
CA ALA A 55 -2.82 -10.85 -9.74
C ALA A 55 -1.35 -11.08 -9.35
N VAL A 56 -0.44 -10.23 -9.82
CA VAL A 56 0.99 -10.31 -9.47
C VAL A 56 1.21 -9.83 -8.05
N GLY A 57 0.62 -8.69 -7.68
CA GLY A 57 0.70 -8.17 -6.31
C GLY A 57 0.15 -9.14 -5.26
N LEU A 58 -0.91 -9.89 -5.55
CA LEU A 58 -1.44 -10.92 -4.67
C LEU A 58 -0.48 -12.11 -4.52
N ARG A 59 0.23 -12.49 -5.58
CA ARG A 59 1.26 -13.53 -5.51
C ARG A 59 2.44 -13.07 -4.65
N GLU A 60 2.87 -11.83 -4.82
CA GLU A 60 3.91 -11.20 -4.01
C GLU A 60 3.50 -11.11 -2.54
N PHE A 61 2.24 -10.74 -2.28
CA PHE A 61 1.64 -10.73 -0.95
C PHE A 61 1.71 -12.10 -0.28
N LYS A 62 1.37 -13.18 -1.00
CA LYS A 62 1.45 -14.56 -0.46
C LYS A 62 2.88 -15.01 -0.13
N ASN A 63 3.87 -14.37 -0.73
CA ASN A 63 5.28 -14.65 -0.50
C ASN A 63 5.90 -13.75 0.58
N LEU A 64 5.11 -12.91 1.25
CA LEU A 64 5.58 -12.06 2.34
C LEU A 64 5.85 -12.91 3.60
N PRO A 65 7.01 -12.78 4.24
CA PRO A 65 7.34 -13.54 5.43
C PRO A 65 6.40 -13.21 6.61
N GLN A 66 5.99 -14.27 7.33
CA GLN A 66 5.32 -14.23 8.63
C GLN A 66 3.95 -13.51 8.71
N MET A 67 3.01 -13.83 7.81
CA MET A 67 1.61 -13.46 8.02
C MET A 67 0.83 -14.42 8.94
N ASP A 68 1.41 -15.57 9.29
CA ASP A 68 0.73 -16.61 10.06
C ASP A 68 0.64 -16.33 11.57
N ASN A 69 1.45 -15.38 12.08
CA ASN A 69 1.43 -14.94 13.50
C ASN A 69 0.52 -13.70 13.74
N ALA A 70 -0.42 -13.48 12.83
CA ALA A 70 -1.42 -12.40 12.79
C ALA A 70 -2.41 -12.33 13.98
N GLY A 71 -2.20 -13.10 15.05
CA GLY A 71 -3.13 -13.14 16.20
C GLY A 71 -3.10 -11.89 17.07
N GLU A 72 -2.03 -11.08 16.99
CA GLU A 72 -1.80 -9.94 17.88
C GLU A 72 -1.40 -8.65 17.13
N VAL A 73 -0.97 -8.75 15.87
CA VAL A 73 -0.50 -7.64 15.03
C VAL A 73 -1.50 -7.41 13.90
N ASP A 74 -1.89 -6.15 13.68
CA ASP A 74 -2.72 -5.75 12.54
C ASP A 74 -2.04 -6.19 11.22
N VAL A 75 -2.59 -7.25 10.63
CA VAL A 75 -2.09 -7.90 9.40
C VAL A 75 -2.05 -6.93 8.24
N TYR A 76 -2.99 -5.99 8.19
CA TYR A 76 -3.00 -4.94 7.17
C TYR A 76 -1.79 -4.04 7.32
N GLN A 77 -1.49 -3.57 8.54
CA GLN A 77 -0.32 -2.72 8.80
C GLN A 77 1.00 -3.44 8.50
N LEU A 78 1.10 -4.71 8.88
CA LEU A 78 2.29 -5.51 8.57
C LEU A 78 2.48 -5.68 7.06
N ALA A 79 1.41 -6.02 6.34
CA ALA A 79 1.46 -6.16 4.88
C ALA A 79 1.80 -4.84 4.19
N LYS A 80 1.15 -3.74 4.59
CA LYS A 80 1.43 -2.38 4.08
C LYS A 80 2.89 -2.01 4.27
N LYS A 81 3.46 -2.26 5.45
CA LYS A 81 4.87 -2.00 5.76
C LYS A 81 5.81 -2.81 4.86
N GLN A 82 5.59 -4.12 4.74
CA GLN A 82 6.47 -4.96 3.90
C GLN A 82 6.38 -4.60 2.41
N LEU A 83 5.20 -4.23 1.94
CA LEU A 83 5.01 -3.74 0.57
C LEU A 83 5.67 -2.36 0.38
N GLN A 84 5.63 -1.48 1.38
CA GLN A 84 6.35 -0.20 1.39
C GLN A 84 7.87 -0.41 1.30
N GLU A 85 8.43 -1.36 2.04
CA GLU A 85 9.86 -1.67 1.98
C GLU A 85 10.28 -2.19 0.59
N ARG A 86 9.39 -2.92 -0.09
CA ARG A 86 9.65 -3.50 -1.41
C ARG A 86 9.45 -2.52 -2.56
N TYR A 87 8.38 -1.72 -2.52
CA TYR A 87 7.93 -0.89 -3.64
C TYR A 87 7.96 0.61 -3.36
N GLY A 88 8.13 1.00 -2.10
CA GLY A 88 8.34 2.40 -1.75
C GLY A 88 9.65 2.90 -2.36
N ARG A 89 9.71 4.21 -2.60
CA ARG A 89 10.93 4.85 -3.05
C ARG A 89 12.03 4.57 -2.02
N LYS A 90 13.16 4.03 -2.50
CA LYS A 90 14.42 4.12 -1.77
C LYS A 90 14.85 5.58 -1.79
N ILE A 91 14.35 6.39 -0.85
CA ILE A 91 14.88 7.73 -0.65
C ILE A 91 16.33 7.53 -0.23
N ASN A 92 17.25 7.83 -1.14
CA ASN A 92 18.65 7.98 -0.78
C ASN A 92 18.72 9.14 0.21
N VAL A 93 18.81 8.80 1.50
CA VAL A 93 18.93 9.71 2.66
C VAL A 93 20.08 10.72 2.54
N VAL A 94 20.94 10.56 1.53
CA VAL A 94 22.00 11.51 1.16
C VAL A 94 21.46 12.82 0.58
N LEU A 95 20.29 12.83 -0.07
CA LEU A 95 19.73 14.06 -0.67
C LEU A 95 19.04 14.98 0.33
N GLU A 96 18.57 14.49 1.48
CA GLU A 96 17.95 15.35 2.49
C GLU A 96 18.97 16.12 3.33
N ARG A 97 20.20 15.61 3.47
CA ARG A 97 21.28 16.37 4.14
C ARG A 97 21.76 17.59 3.36
N TYR A 98 21.56 17.64 2.04
CA TYR A 98 21.92 18.82 1.25
C TYR A 98 20.90 19.95 1.34
N LYS A 99 19.65 19.68 1.77
CA LYS A 99 18.65 20.73 2.03
C LYS A 99 18.87 21.47 3.35
N PHE A 100 19.76 20.99 4.22
CA PHE A 100 20.06 21.63 5.50
C PHE A 100 21.26 22.59 5.49
N TYR A 101 22.05 22.66 4.41
CA TYR A 101 23.23 23.54 4.35
C TYR A 101 23.17 24.64 3.28
N SER A 102 22.03 24.85 2.61
CA SER A 102 21.90 25.92 1.60
C SER A 102 20.91 27.02 1.99
N SER A 103 20.54 27.09 3.27
CA SER A 103 19.77 28.20 3.83
C SER A 103 20.18 28.47 5.29
N MET A 104 21.48 28.68 5.53
CA MET A 104 21.95 29.64 6.53
C MET A 104 23.42 29.96 6.35
#